data_AF-K3WQM4-F1
#
_entry.id   AF-K3WQM4-F1
#
_cell.length_a   1.000
_cell.length_b   1.000
_cell.length_c   1.000
_cell.angle_alpha   90.00
_cell.angle_beta   90.00
_cell.angle_gamma   90.00
#
_symmetry.space_group_name_H-M   'P 1'
#
loop_
_entity.id
_entity.type
_entity.pdbx_description
1 polymer ?
#
loop_
_entity_poly.entity_id
_entity_poly.type
_entity_poly.pdbx_seq_one_letter_code
_entity_poly.pdbx_strand_id
1 'polypeptide(L)' 'MFKHEVNVRYQLWHPHIVQLYGACHTGKRYFVCEYVSNGDLPEFTKRNQSDDVLHLIRSMTAKNPSERR' A
#
# COMPACT_ATOMS: atom_id res chain seq x y z
N MET A 1 14.86 -11.69 -3.95
CA MET A 1 13.85 -11.14 -3.01
C MET A 1 13.73 -9.62 -3.14
N PHE A 2 14.68 -8.80 -2.66
CA PHE A 2 14.57 -7.32 -2.70
C PHE A 2 14.29 -6.72 -4.09
N LYS A 3 15.09 -7.05 -5.11
CA LYS A 3 14.88 -6.54 -6.48
C LYS A 3 13.52 -6.94 -7.08
N HIS A 4 13.00 -8.10 -6.70
CA HIS A 4 11.69 -8.55 -7.16
C HIS A 4 10.58 -7.69 -6.54
N GLU A 5 10.65 -7.43 -5.22
CA GLU A 5 9.70 -6.54 -4.54
C GLU A 5 9.73 -5.12 -5.10
N VAL A 6 10.93 -4.58 -5.38
CA VAL A 6 11.09 -3.28 -6.04
C VAL A 6 10.40 -3.28 -7.41
N ASN A 7 10.67 -4.28 -8.25
CA ASN A 7 10.08 -4.34 -9.59
C ASN A 7 8.55 -4.43 -9.56
N VAL A 8 7.99 -5.29 -8.69
CA VAL A 8 6.53 -5.43 -8.57
C VAL A 8 5.90 -4.13 -8.08
N ARG A 9 6.43 -3.53 -7.00
CA ARG A 9 5.86 -2.30 -6.44
C ARG A 9 6.05 -1.08 -7.34
N TYR A 10 7.17 -0.99 -8.05
CA TYR A 10 7.43 0.14 -8.95
C TYR A 10 6.48 0.15 -10.16
N GLN A 11 6.03 -1.03 -10.61
CA GLN A 11 5.08 -1.16 -11.73
C GLN A 11 3.62 -0.92 -11.33
N LEU A 12 3.31 -0.94 -10.02
CA LEU A 12 1.94 -0.80 -9.51
C LEU A 12 1.67 0.65 -9.11
N TRP A 13 1.06 1.41 -10.00
CA TRP A 13 0.55 2.75 -9.72
C TRP A 13 -0.96 2.70 -9.51
N HIS A 14 -1.41 2.59 -8.25
CA HIS A 14 -2.81 2.40 -7.92
C HIS A 14 -3.22 3.13 -6.63
N PRO A 15 -4.41 3.75 -6.54
CA PRO A 15 -4.87 4.53 -5.37
C PRO A 15 -4.92 3.80 -4.02
N HIS A 16 -4.83 2.47 -4.01
CA HIS A 16 -4.90 1.65 -2.79
C HIS A 16 -3.61 0.87 -2.52
N ILE A 17 -2.53 1.15 -3.26
CA ILE A 17 -1.22 0.54 -3.08
C ILE A 17 -0.23 1.64 -2.71
N VAL A 18 0.54 1.39 -1.65
CA VAL A 18 1.55 2.34 -1.21
C VAL A 18 2.57 2.61 -2.32
N GLN A 19 2.60 3.83 -2.83
CA GLN A 19 3.47 4.19 -3.95
C GLN A 19 4.95 4.08 -3.55
N LEU A 20 5.73 3.37 -4.37
CA LEU A 20 7.19 3.31 -4.26
C LEU A 20 7.83 4.41 -5.12
N TYR A 21 8.63 5.28 -4.51
CA TYR A 21 9.41 6.31 -5.22
C TYR A 21 10.81 5.83 -5.59
N GLY A 22 11.41 4.97 -4.78
CA GLY A 22 12.74 4.44 -5.03
C GLY A 22 13.20 3.43 -3.99
N ALA A 23 14.35 2.81 -4.22
CA ALA A 23 14.91 1.83 -3.31
C ALA A 23 16.44 1.83 -3.37
N CYS A 24 17.08 1.66 -2.22
CA CYS A 24 18.52 1.43 -2.14
C CYS A 24 18.79 -0.06 -1.87
N HIS A 25 19.66 -0.67 -2.66
CA HIS A 25 20.06 -2.07 -2.48
C HIS A 25 21.55 -2.23 -2.15
N THR A 26 22.35 -1.18 -2.30
CA THR A 26 23.77 -1.14 -1.99
C THR A 26 23.97 -0.78 -0.52
N GLY A 27 24.58 -1.66 0.26
CA GLY A 27 24.69 -1.49 1.71
C GLY A 27 23.38 -1.82 2.42
N LYS A 28 22.85 -0.89 3.24
CA LYS A 28 21.58 -1.08 3.93
C LYS A 28 20.44 -0.98 2.92
N ARG A 29 19.60 -2.02 2.89
CA ARG A 29 18.43 -2.08 2.02
C ARG A 29 17.29 -1.28 2.61
N TYR A 30 16.70 -0.39 1.83
CA TYR A 30 15.51 0.38 2.23
C TYR A 30 14.69 0.81 1.02
N PHE A 31 13.41 1.07 1.27
CA PHE A 31 12.47 1.63 0.31
C PHE A 31 12.17 3.08 0.67
N VAL A 32 11.94 3.90 -0.35
CA VAL A 32 11.45 5.27 -0.23
C VAL A 32 10.04 5.25 -0.80
N CYS A 33 9.04 5.41 0.05
CA CYS A 33 7.62 5.29 -0.30
C CYS A 33 6.87 6.58 0.04
N GLU A 34 5.64 6.68 -0.44
CA GLU A 34 4.70 7.69 0.08
C GLU A 34 4.52 7.58 1.59
N TYR A 35 4.25 8.71 2.22
CA TYR A 35 4.03 8.76 3.65
C TYR A 35 2.59 8.36 3.99
N VAL A 36 2.44 7.30 4.78
CA VAL A 36 1.15 6.81 5.25
C VAL A 36 0.92 7.30 6.69
N SER A 37 0.16 8.39 6.82
CA SER A 37 -0.11 9.03 8.11
C SER A 37 -0.97 8.20 9.07
N ASN A 38 -1.77 7.27 8.52
CA ASN A 38 -2.80 6.56 9.29
C ASN A 38 -2.27 5.32 10.02
N GLY A 39 -0.97 5.04 9.92
CA GLY A 39 -0.34 3.89 10.56
C GLY A 39 -0.72 2.56 9.91
N ASP A 40 -0.50 1.48 10.65
CA ASP A 40 -0.91 0.14 10.22
C ASP A 40 -2.39 -0.13 10.51
N LEU A 41 -2.92 -1.19 9.89
CA LEU A 41 -4.34 -1.56 10.04
C LEU A 41 -4.74 -1.85 11.50
N PRO A 42 -3.94 -2.56 12.32
CA PRO A 42 -4.23 -2.73 13.74
C PRO A 42 -4.36 -1.41 14.50
N GLU A 43 -3.44 -0.47 14.28
CA GLU A 43 -3.46 0.83 14.93
C GLU A 43 -4.65 1.67 14.47
N PHE A 44 -4.93 1.67 13.17
CA PHE A 44 -6.11 2.31 12.60
C PHE A 44 -7.41 1.74 13.20
N THR A 45 -7.52 0.42 13.33
CA THR A 45 -8.71 -0.24 13.89
C THR A 45 -8.94 0.13 15.35
N LYS A 46 -7.88 0.32 16.14
CA LYS A 46 -8.00 0.75 17.55
C LYS A 46 -8.46 2.21 17.69
N ARG A 47 -8.16 3.06 16.70
CA ARG A 47 -8.42 4.50 16.75
C ARG A 47 -9.78 4.91 16.17
N ASN A 48 -10.39 4.08 15.34
CA ASN A 48 -11.59 4.42 14.56
C ASN A 48 -12.79 3.56 14.93
N GLN A 49 -13.99 4.01 14.54
CA GLN A 49 -15.22 3.25 14.77
C GLN A 49 -15.33 2.08 13.78
N SER A 50 -16.14 1.07 14.13
CA SER A 50 -16.30 -0.13 13.31
C SER A 50 -16.81 0.17 11.90
N ASP A 51 -17.68 1.16 11.74
CA ASP A 51 -18.22 1.55 10.42
C ASP A 51 -17.13 2.13 9.49
N ASP A 52 -16.20 2.92 10.02
CA ASP A 52 -15.07 3.47 9.27
C ASP A 52 -14.16 2.34 8.74
N VAL A 53 -13.90 1.35 9.60
CA VAL A 53 -13.08 0.17 9.25
C VAL A 53 -13.78 -0.67 8.18
N LEU A 54 -15.08 -0.90 8.30
CA LEU A 54 -15.86 -1.63 7.30
C LEU A 54 -15.87 -0.91 5.95
N HIS A 55 -15.99 0.42 5.94
CA HIS A 55 -15.90 1.22 4.72
C HIS A 55 -14.52 1.09 4.05
N LEU A 56 -13.44 1.15 4.83
CA LEU A 56 -12.07 0.96 4.33
C LEU A 56 -11.87 -0.43 3.71
N ILE A 57 -12.31 -1.50 4.38
CA ILE A 57 -12.16 -2.87 3.85
C ILE A 57 -12.90 -3.01 2.50
N ARG A 58 -14.08 -2.39 2.38
CA ARG A 58 -14.86 -2.39 1.13
C ARG A 58 -14.14 -1.66 -0.01
N SER A 59 -13.50 -0.52 0.27
CA SER A 59 -12.76 0.21 -0.78
C SER A 59 -11.52 -0.58 -1.25
N MET A 60 -10.83 -1.26 -0.34
CA MET A 60 -9.65 -2.07 -0.68
C MET A 60 -9.96 -3.33 -1.51
N THR A 61 -11.20 -3.84 -1.42
CA THR A 61 -11.63 -5.08 -2.12
C THR A 61 -12.42 -4.81 -3.40
N ALA A 62 -12.69 -3.55 -3.71
CA ALA A 62 -13.35 -3.18 -4.96
C ALA A 62 -12.43 -3.54 -6.15
N LYS A 63 -12.95 -4.33 -7.10
CA LYS A 63 -12.21 -4.68 -8.33
C LYS A 63 -11.82 -3.42 -9.09
N ASN A 64 -10.59 -3.39 -9.57
CA ASN A 64 -10.09 -2.29 -10.38
C ASN A 64 -10.92 -2.15 -11.67
N PRO A 65 -11.27 -0.93 -12.12
CA PRO A 65 -11.95 -0.74 -13.40
C PRO A 65 -11.15 -1.31 -14.58
N SER A 66 -9.82 -1.34 -14.49
CA SER A 66 -8.90 -1.92 -15.48
C SER A 66 -8.89 -3.45 -15.51
N GLU A 67 -9.43 -4.13 -14.49
CA GLU A 67 -9.53 -5.60 -14.41
C GLU A 67 -10.89 -6.13 -14.89
N ARG A 68 -11.78 -5.27 -15.40
CA ARG A 68 -13.06 -5.63 -16.05
C ARG A 68 -12.92 -5.77 -17.57
N ARG A 69 -11.91 -6.50 -18.04
CA ARG A 69 -11.83 -6.95 -19.44
C ARG A 69 -11.90 -8.47 -19.50
#